data_AF-A0AA42QC19-F1
#
_entry.id   AF-A0AA42QC19-F1
#
_cell.length_a   1.000
_cell.length_b   1.000
_cell.length_c   1.000
_cell.angle_alpha   90.00
_cell.angle_beta   90.00
_cell.angle_gamma   90.00
#
_symmetry.space_group_name_H-M   'P 1'
#
loop_
_entity.id
_entity.type
_entity.pdbx_description
1 polymer ?
#
loop_
_entity_poly.entity_id
_entity_poly.type
_entity_poly.pdbx_seq_one_letter_code
_entity_poly.pdbx_strand_id
1 'polypeptide(L)'
;MPLASLRILAFINGIFLVTLALGMLVPVITLLIFEQTQGINAFLWSSLITALTGIAMIAQGRPQQTQLRPRDMYMLTVSSWVMVSIFAALPFIFAERASITDAYFESMSGITATGATVFSGLDDMSPGILIWRSMLHWLGGIGFIGMAVAILPLLRVGGMRLFQTESSDRSEKVMPRSHMVAKYMVLAYVGLSTLAVLAFWWAGMGLFDAINHAMSAIATGGFSTSDSSLGKWQEPAIHWVAIVVMVLGSLPFVLYVSTLRGNYRALFRDAQVRGFLLLLVGSWFVLAGWKWLTTDLYWLDALRLVAVNITSIMTTTGFAVGDYHLWGPFASMMFFYLGFVGGCSGSTAGGLKIFRFQVAYILLKANLRQLIHPRAVIKQQYNRHRLDEDIVRSILAFAFFYTITIATLALAVAMCGVDWITALTGAAAMVSGVGPGMGEMVGPAGNYATIPDTAKWLLSLGMLLGRLEILTVLVLLFPAFWRH
;
A
#
# COMPACT_ATOMS: atom_id res chain seq x y z
N MET A 1 23.87 -9.40 16.61
CA MET A 1 22.77 -8.92 17.48
C MET A 1 22.72 -9.72 18.79
N PRO A 2 22.42 -9.10 19.95
CA PRO A 2 22.25 -9.82 21.22
C PRO A 2 21.05 -10.76 21.18
N LEU A 3 21.14 -11.91 21.87
CA LEU A 3 20.03 -12.86 22.05
C LEU A 3 18.77 -12.21 22.62
N ALA A 4 18.91 -11.25 23.53
CA ALA A 4 17.79 -10.50 24.09
C ALA A 4 16.99 -9.72 23.02
N SER A 5 17.68 -9.12 22.04
CA SER A 5 17.05 -8.45 20.89
C SER A 5 16.30 -9.47 20.03
N LEU A 6 16.89 -10.63 19.72
CA LEU A 6 16.21 -11.66 18.92
C LEU A 6 14.95 -12.21 19.63
N ARG A 7 14.99 -12.37 20.96
CA ARG A 7 13.83 -12.82 21.74
C ARG A 7 12.68 -11.83 21.72
N ILE A 8 12.93 -10.52 21.81
CA ILE A 8 11.86 -9.52 21.71
C ILE A 8 11.28 -9.46 20.29
N LEU A 9 12.09 -9.64 19.25
CA LEU A 9 11.61 -9.76 17.87
C LEU A 9 10.71 -10.97 17.68
N ALA A 10 11.14 -12.14 18.18
CA ALA A 10 10.34 -13.36 18.15
C ALA A 10 9.03 -13.19 18.92
N PHE A 11 9.05 -12.58 20.10
CA PHE A 11 7.86 -12.31 20.89
C PHE A 11 6.84 -11.44 20.13
N ILE A 12 7.28 -10.36 19.48
CA ILE A 12 6.39 -9.47 18.72
C ILE A 12 5.85 -10.18 17.46
N ASN A 13 6.70 -10.88 16.71
CA ASN A 13 6.26 -11.68 15.57
C ASN A 13 5.26 -12.77 15.98
N GLY A 14 5.44 -13.39 17.14
CA GLY A 14 4.49 -14.34 17.69
C GLY A 14 3.11 -13.73 17.94
N ILE A 15 3.04 -12.48 18.45
CA ILE A 15 1.78 -11.74 18.60
C ILE A 15 1.12 -11.52 17.23
N PHE A 16 1.88 -11.15 16.20
CA PHE A 16 1.35 -10.98 14.85
C PHE A 16 0.81 -12.29 14.28
N LEU A 17 1.48 -13.42 14.49
CA LEU A 17 0.99 -14.73 14.07
C LEU A 17 -0.30 -15.13 14.80
N VAL A 18 -0.38 -14.94 16.12
CA VAL A 18 -1.62 -15.21 16.86
C VAL A 18 -2.77 -14.32 16.36
N THR A 19 -2.49 -13.04 16.09
CA THR A 19 -3.49 -12.12 15.52
C THR A 19 -3.95 -12.59 14.13
N LEU A 20 -3.03 -13.03 13.28
CA LEU A 20 -3.32 -13.58 11.96
C LEU A 20 -4.16 -14.87 12.06
N ALA A 21 -3.83 -15.76 12.98
CA ALA A 21 -4.57 -17.00 13.22
C ALA A 21 -6.03 -16.73 13.64
N LEU A 22 -6.27 -15.71 14.47
CA LEU A 22 -7.62 -15.25 14.80
C LEU A 22 -8.32 -14.67 13.56
N GLY A 23 -7.60 -13.94 12.71
CA GLY A 23 -8.12 -13.43 11.43
C GLY A 23 -8.61 -14.55 10.50
N MET A 24 -7.93 -15.69 10.47
CA MET A 24 -8.32 -16.86 9.66
C MET A 24 -9.66 -17.49 10.10
N LEU A 25 -10.20 -17.15 11.27
CA LEU A 25 -11.53 -17.58 11.70
C LEU A 25 -12.66 -16.80 11.02
N VAL A 26 -12.39 -15.60 10.49
CA VAL A 26 -13.41 -14.80 9.78
C VAL A 26 -13.86 -15.48 8.48
N PRO A 27 -12.95 -16.00 7.62
CA PRO A 27 -13.34 -16.88 6.52
C PRO A 27 -14.15 -18.09 6.95
N VAL A 28 -13.85 -18.73 8.08
CA VAL A 28 -14.63 -19.88 8.61
C VAL A 28 -16.07 -19.45 8.90
N ILE A 29 -16.26 -18.33 9.58
CA ILE A 29 -17.59 -17.77 9.87
C ILE A 29 -18.32 -17.44 8.56
N THR A 30 -17.60 -16.86 7.59
CA THR A 30 -18.17 -16.52 6.27
C THR A 30 -18.65 -17.77 5.54
N LEU A 31 -17.83 -18.82 5.49
CA LEU A 31 -18.20 -20.10 4.88
C LEU A 31 -19.44 -20.73 5.53
N LEU A 32 -19.58 -20.62 6.85
CA LEU A 32 -20.77 -21.09 7.56
C LEU A 32 -22.03 -20.27 7.20
N ILE A 33 -21.90 -18.94 7.09
CA ILE A 33 -23.03 -18.06 6.70
C ILE A 33 -23.51 -18.36 5.28
N PHE A 34 -22.58 -18.66 4.36
CA PHE A 34 -22.89 -19.01 2.97
C PHE A 34 -23.17 -20.51 2.76
N GLU A 35 -23.25 -21.30 3.83
CA GLU A 35 -23.50 -22.74 3.81
C GLU A 35 -22.50 -23.55 2.94
N GLN A 36 -21.27 -23.03 2.77
CA GLN A 36 -20.20 -23.66 1.99
C GLN A 36 -19.17 -24.34 2.89
N THR A 37 -19.32 -25.64 3.14
CA THR A 37 -18.48 -26.36 4.12
C THR A 37 -17.12 -26.82 3.59
N GLN A 38 -16.91 -26.86 2.27
CA GLN A 38 -15.75 -27.48 1.63
C GLN A 38 -14.40 -26.81 1.97
N GLY A 39 -14.40 -25.51 2.32
CA GLY A 39 -13.19 -24.75 2.66
C GLY A 39 -12.87 -24.62 4.16
N ILE A 40 -13.76 -25.07 5.06
CA ILE A 40 -13.64 -24.80 6.50
C ILE A 40 -12.36 -25.43 7.08
N ASN A 41 -12.08 -26.68 6.73
CA ASN A 41 -10.92 -27.41 7.25
C ASN A 41 -9.60 -26.73 6.87
N ALA A 42 -9.51 -26.16 5.66
CA ALA A 42 -8.30 -25.47 5.20
C ALA A 42 -7.97 -24.26 6.08
N PHE A 43 -8.97 -23.45 6.42
CA PHE A 43 -8.78 -22.29 7.31
C PHE A 43 -8.53 -22.71 8.76
N LEU A 44 -9.17 -23.76 9.27
CA LEU A 44 -8.94 -24.26 10.63
C LEU A 44 -7.52 -24.80 10.81
N TRP A 45 -7.02 -25.61 9.87
CA TRP A 45 -5.64 -26.11 9.91
C TRP A 45 -4.62 -24.98 9.77
N SER A 46 -4.87 -24.02 8.87
CA SER A 46 -4.03 -22.82 8.73
C SER A 46 -3.98 -22.02 10.03
N SER A 47 -5.14 -21.79 10.66
CA SER A 47 -5.25 -21.07 11.93
C SER A 47 -4.51 -21.80 13.04
N LEU A 48 -4.68 -23.11 13.16
CA LEU A 48 -4.03 -23.93 14.18
C LEU A 48 -2.51 -23.92 14.05
N ILE A 49 -1.96 -24.17 12.85
CA ILE A 49 -0.52 -24.15 12.59
C ILE A 49 0.08 -22.78 12.92
N THR A 50 -0.61 -21.72 12.49
CA THR A 50 -0.19 -20.33 12.73
C THR A 50 -0.24 -19.98 14.23
N ALA A 51 -1.31 -20.37 14.93
CA ALA A 51 -1.47 -20.12 16.36
C ALA A 51 -0.42 -20.87 17.18
N LEU A 52 -0.18 -22.16 16.91
CA LEU A 52 0.83 -22.95 17.61
C LEU A 52 2.24 -22.35 17.44
N THR A 53 2.57 -21.94 16.21
CA THR A 53 3.86 -21.29 15.94
C THR A 53 3.97 -19.95 16.68
N GLY A 54 2.94 -19.12 16.62
CA GLY A 54 2.89 -17.84 17.31
C GLY A 54 3.01 -17.99 18.84
N ILE A 55 2.28 -18.93 19.42
CA ILE A 55 2.33 -19.25 20.86
C ILE A 55 3.72 -19.75 21.25
N ALA A 56 4.34 -20.62 20.44
CA ALA A 56 5.70 -21.10 20.71
C ALA A 56 6.73 -19.95 20.72
N MET A 57 6.58 -18.96 19.86
CA MET A 57 7.43 -17.76 19.87
C MET A 57 7.17 -16.86 21.09
N ILE A 58 5.92 -16.77 21.56
CA ILE A 58 5.53 -16.01 22.75
C ILE A 58 5.97 -16.71 24.04
N ALA A 59 5.96 -18.05 24.08
CA ALA A 59 6.21 -18.87 25.27
C ALA A 59 7.58 -18.62 25.92
N GLN A 60 8.55 -18.11 25.14
CA GLN A 60 9.86 -17.71 25.65
C GLN A 60 9.81 -16.47 26.56
N GLY A 61 8.67 -15.78 26.65
CA GLY A 61 8.43 -14.64 27.51
C GLY A 61 9.01 -13.32 26.99
N ARG A 62 8.41 -12.21 27.43
CA ARG A 62 8.89 -10.86 27.12
C ARG A 62 10.16 -10.55 27.92
N PRO A 63 11.28 -10.17 27.28
CA PRO A 63 12.50 -9.76 28.00
C PRO A 63 12.24 -8.51 28.85
N GLN A 64 12.60 -8.54 30.14
CA GLN A 64 12.24 -7.49 31.11
C GLN A 64 13.09 -6.20 31.04
N GLN A 65 14.14 -6.13 30.21
CA GLN A 65 15.06 -4.96 30.17
C GLN A 65 15.59 -4.62 28.77
N THR A 66 14.83 -4.90 27.71
CA THR A 66 15.30 -4.64 26.33
C THR A 66 14.60 -3.41 25.75
N GLN A 67 15.35 -2.32 25.58
CA GLN A 67 14.93 -1.19 24.75
C GLN A 67 15.30 -1.49 23.30
N LEU A 68 14.31 -1.40 22.39
CA LEU A 68 14.54 -1.59 20.97
C LEU A 68 15.36 -0.43 20.41
N ARG A 69 16.51 -0.74 19.82
CA ARG A 69 17.31 0.24 19.07
C ARG A 69 16.74 0.40 17.66
N PRO A 70 17.06 1.50 16.94
CA PRO A 70 16.59 1.70 15.57
C PRO A 70 16.86 0.52 14.63
N ARG A 71 18.02 -0.12 14.75
CA ARG A 71 18.35 -1.32 13.97
C ARG A 71 17.41 -2.50 14.25
N ASP A 72 16.98 -2.66 15.51
CA ASP A 72 16.12 -3.77 15.92
C ASP A 72 14.72 -3.54 15.33
N MET A 73 14.30 -2.27 15.19
CA MET A 73 13.06 -1.89 14.50
C MET A 73 13.08 -2.19 13.00
N TYR A 74 14.22 -2.00 12.31
CA TYR A 74 14.35 -2.39 10.89
C TYR A 74 14.26 -3.91 10.72
N MET A 75 14.95 -4.68 11.57
CA MET A 75 14.86 -6.14 11.55
C MET A 75 13.44 -6.64 11.89
N LEU A 76 12.81 -6.05 12.91
CA LEU A 76 11.42 -6.36 13.28
C LEU A 76 10.52 -6.18 12.07
N THR A 77 10.54 -5.00 11.49
CA THR A 77 9.75 -4.60 10.32
C THR A 77 9.82 -5.62 9.18
N VAL A 78 11.04 -5.95 8.72
CA VAL A 78 11.21 -6.89 7.61
C VAL A 78 10.78 -8.30 8.01
N SER A 79 11.21 -8.78 9.19
CA SER A 79 10.85 -10.12 9.65
C SER A 79 9.35 -10.30 9.84
N SER A 80 8.63 -9.26 10.30
CA SER A 80 7.18 -9.29 10.49
C SER A 80 6.45 -9.48 9.16
N TRP A 81 6.78 -8.74 8.11
CA TRP A 81 6.10 -8.89 6.81
C TRP A 81 6.42 -10.21 6.14
N VAL A 82 7.67 -10.66 6.21
CA VAL A 82 8.05 -11.98 5.68
C VAL A 82 7.30 -13.08 6.42
N MET A 83 7.31 -13.08 7.76
CA MET A 83 6.65 -14.10 8.57
C MET A 83 5.13 -14.10 8.35
N VAL A 84 4.48 -12.95 8.45
CA VAL A 84 3.01 -12.87 8.25
C VAL A 84 2.64 -13.35 6.84
N SER A 85 3.43 -13.02 5.81
CA SER A 85 3.18 -13.47 4.43
C SER A 85 3.32 -14.99 4.26
N ILE A 86 4.30 -15.62 4.91
CA ILE A 86 4.45 -17.09 4.87
C ILE A 86 3.21 -17.77 5.47
N PHE A 87 2.76 -17.35 6.64
CA PHE A 87 1.62 -18.00 7.30
C PHE A 87 0.28 -17.64 6.67
N ALA A 88 0.14 -16.42 6.14
CA ALA A 88 -1.06 -16.01 5.42
C ALA A 88 -1.25 -16.72 4.07
N ALA A 89 -0.21 -17.36 3.55
CA ALA A 89 -0.29 -18.21 2.36
C ALA A 89 -0.94 -19.57 2.62
N LEU A 90 -0.97 -20.05 3.87
CA LEU A 90 -1.47 -21.40 4.22
C LEU A 90 -2.91 -21.66 3.74
N PRO A 91 -3.88 -20.73 3.90
CA PRO A 91 -5.22 -20.95 3.40
C PRO A 91 -5.28 -21.16 1.88
N PHE A 92 -4.45 -20.46 1.11
CA PHE A 92 -4.39 -20.64 -0.35
C PHE A 92 -3.83 -22.01 -0.74
N ILE A 93 -2.84 -22.51 0.01
CA ILE A 93 -2.27 -23.85 -0.20
C ILE A 93 -3.32 -24.94 0.11
N PHE A 94 -4.04 -24.80 1.22
CA PHE A 94 -4.96 -25.86 1.67
C PHE A 94 -6.34 -25.82 1.02
N ALA A 95 -6.88 -24.64 0.71
CA ALA A 95 -8.21 -24.50 0.11
C ALA A 95 -8.16 -24.56 -1.42
N GLU A 96 -7.31 -23.74 -2.05
CA GLU A 96 -7.23 -23.63 -3.53
C GLU A 96 -6.18 -24.56 -4.13
N ARG A 97 -5.41 -25.30 -3.30
CA ARG A 97 -4.29 -26.15 -3.75
C ARG A 97 -3.27 -25.39 -4.60
N ALA A 98 -3.13 -24.09 -4.33
CA ALA A 98 -2.17 -23.24 -5.01
C ALA A 98 -0.74 -23.74 -4.79
N SER A 99 0.13 -23.55 -5.79
CA SER A 99 1.55 -23.80 -5.63
C SER A 99 2.11 -22.94 -4.48
N ILE A 100 3.21 -23.36 -3.86
CA ILE A 100 3.85 -22.57 -2.79
C ILE A 100 4.20 -21.16 -3.31
N THR A 101 4.65 -21.07 -4.56
CA THR A 101 4.99 -19.81 -5.22
C THR A 101 3.76 -18.91 -5.36
N ASP A 102 2.65 -19.44 -5.88
CA ASP A 102 1.41 -18.68 -6.10
C ASP A 102 0.77 -18.25 -4.79
N ALA A 103 0.70 -19.16 -3.82
CA ALA A 103 0.16 -18.87 -2.50
C ALA A 103 0.97 -17.78 -1.79
N TYR A 104 2.30 -17.83 -1.88
CA TYR A 104 3.17 -16.81 -1.30
C TYR A 104 3.03 -15.47 -2.04
N PHE A 105 2.98 -15.49 -3.37
CA PHE A 105 2.79 -14.29 -4.18
C PHE A 105 1.48 -13.59 -3.83
N GLU A 106 0.36 -14.32 -3.82
CA GLU A 106 -0.96 -13.76 -3.47
C GLU A 106 -0.96 -13.21 -2.04
N SER A 107 -0.34 -13.94 -1.10
CA SER A 107 -0.24 -13.54 0.30
C SER A 107 0.60 -12.27 0.49
N MET A 108 1.79 -12.21 -0.11
CA MET A 108 2.66 -11.05 -0.08
C MET A 108 1.95 -9.85 -0.71
N SER A 109 1.29 -10.04 -1.85
CA SER A 109 0.51 -9.02 -2.54
C SER A 109 -0.61 -8.47 -1.65
N GLY A 110 -1.35 -9.36 -0.98
CA GLY A 110 -2.40 -9.00 -0.02
C GLY A 110 -1.87 -8.26 1.21
N ILE A 111 -0.77 -8.69 1.83
CA ILE A 111 -0.27 -8.02 3.04
C ILE A 111 0.43 -6.70 2.74
N THR A 112 1.06 -6.60 1.58
CA THR A 112 1.73 -5.36 1.15
C THR A 112 0.76 -4.32 0.58
N ALA A 113 -0.51 -4.68 0.38
CA ALA A 113 -1.49 -3.87 -0.33
C ALA A 113 -1.03 -3.53 -1.76
N THR A 114 -0.54 -4.54 -2.48
CA THR A 114 -0.15 -4.40 -3.89
C THR A 114 -1.30 -4.72 -4.83
N GLY A 115 -2.12 -5.74 -4.54
CA GLY A 115 -3.27 -6.07 -5.39
C GLY A 115 -2.99 -6.87 -6.66
N ALA A 116 -1.76 -7.29 -6.89
CA ALA A 116 -1.40 -8.21 -7.96
C ALA A 116 -1.90 -9.62 -7.61
N THR A 117 -2.64 -10.26 -8.51
CA THR A 117 -3.19 -11.61 -8.27
C THR A 117 -2.64 -12.65 -9.23
N VAL A 118 -2.53 -13.88 -8.76
CA VAL A 118 -2.26 -15.09 -9.57
C VAL A 118 -3.50 -15.96 -9.74
N PHE A 119 -4.62 -15.56 -9.14
CA PHE A 119 -5.89 -16.28 -9.25
C PHE A 119 -6.76 -15.70 -10.37
N SER A 120 -7.54 -16.58 -10.98
CA SER A 120 -8.55 -16.29 -12.01
C SER A 120 -9.84 -17.03 -11.67
N GLY A 121 -10.96 -16.64 -12.28
CA GLY A 121 -12.27 -17.19 -11.95
C GLY A 121 -12.76 -16.71 -10.59
N LEU A 122 -12.40 -15.48 -10.18
CA LEU A 122 -12.72 -14.94 -8.87
C LEU A 122 -14.23 -14.83 -8.63
N ASP A 123 -15.02 -14.65 -9.68
CA ASP A 123 -16.48 -14.56 -9.60
C ASP A 123 -17.15 -15.83 -9.07
N ASP A 124 -16.54 -17.00 -9.30
CA ASP A 124 -17.03 -18.31 -8.86
C ASP A 124 -16.23 -18.87 -7.67
N MET A 125 -15.22 -18.13 -7.21
CA MET A 125 -14.34 -18.55 -6.13
C MET A 125 -15.05 -18.52 -4.78
N SER A 126 -14.63 -19.40 -3.87
CA SER A 126 -15.26 -19.51 -2.55
C SER A 126 -15.23 -18.17 -1.79
N PRO A 127 -16.35 -17.75 -1.16
CA PRO A 127 -16.43 -16.49 -0.42
C PRO A 127 -15.44 -16.46 0.76
N GLY A 128 -15.02 -17.62 1.28
CA GLY A 128 -13.96 -17.71 2.29
C GLY A 128 -12.60 -17.24 1.78
N ILE A 129 -12.24 -17.58 0.53
CA ILE A 129 -11.00 -17.09 -0.09
C ILE A 129 -11.11 -15.62 -0.46
N LEU A 130 -12.23 -15.20 -1.05
CA LEU A 130 -12.43 -13.80 -1.44
C LEU A 130 -12.33 -12.86 -0.24
N ILE A 131 -12.97 -13.21 0.89
CA ILE A 131 -12.86 -12.40 2.11
C ILE A 131 -11.46 -12.45 2.72
N TRP A 132 -10.78 -13.60 2.66
CA TRP A 132 -9.40 -13.69 3.13
C TRP A 132 -8.48 -12.76 2.35
N ARG A 133 -8.57 -12.76 1.01
CA ARG A 133 -7.80 -11.85 0.14
C ARG A 133 -8.01 -10.39 0.54
N SER A 134 -9.26 -9.95 0.65
CA SER A 134 -9.59 -8.57 1.05
C SER A 134 -9.15 -8.24 2.49
N MET A 135 -9.22 -9.20 3.40
CA MET A 135 -8.73 -9.05 4.78
C MET A 135 -7.22 -8.89 4.84
N LEU A 136 -6.44 -9.54 3.97
CA LEU A 136 -4.99 -9.35 3.92
C LEU A 136 -4.64 -7.88 3.63
N HIS A 137 -5.33 -7.23 2.69
CA HIS A 137 -5.20 -5.79 2.47
C HIS A 137 -5.52 -5.00 3.74
N TRP A 138 -6.64 -5.32 4.37
CA TRP A 138 -7.08 -4.61 5.56
C TRP A 138 -6.10 -4.72 6.73
N LEU A 139 -5.58 -5.93 6.97
CA LEU A 139 -4.55 -6.21 7.97
C LEU A 139 -3.21 -5.55 7.61
N GLY A 140 -2.84 -5.54 6.33
CA GLY A 140 -1.66 -4.83 5.82
C GLY A 140 -1.72 -3.32 6.04
N GLY A 141 -2.92 -2.73 5.92
CA GLY A 141 -3.19 -1.33 6.25
C GLY A 141 -3.02 -1.03 7.75
N ILE A 142 -3.55 -1.89 8.63
CA ILE A 142 -3.32 -1.81 10.09
C ILE A 142 -1.84 -1.98 10.42
N GLY A 143 -1.17 -2.91 9.73
CA GLY A 143 0.25 -3.17 9.86
C GLY A 143 1.10 -1.95 9.54
N PHE A 144 0.77 -1.24 8.45
CA PHE A 144 1.37 0.05 8.13
C PHE A 144 1.14 1.09 9.25
N ILE A 145 -0.07 1.22 9.79
CA ILE A 145 -0.36 2.14 10.89
C ILE A 145 0.51 1.81 12.11
N GLY A 146 0.61 0.52 12.47
CA GLY A 146 1.46 0.03 13.55
C GLY A 146 2.93 0.40 13.35
N MET A 147 3.46 0.20 12.15
CA MET A 147 4.82 0.59 11.78
C MET A 147 5.01 2.10 11.83
N ALA A 148 4.11 2.87 11.23
CA ALA A 148 4.18 4.33 11.18
C ALA A 148 4.29 4.89 12.60
N VAL A 149 3.53 4.37 13.56
CA VAL A 149 3.58 4.76 14.97
C VAL A 149 4.88 4.32 15.65
N ALA A 150 5.33 3.10 15.39
CA ALA A 150 6.50 2.52 16.03
C ALA A 150 7.80 3.20 15.58
N ILE A 151 7.89 3.58 14.31
CA ILE A 151 9.04 4.28 13.73
C ILE A 151 8.88 5.81 13.88
N LEU A 152 7.68 6.35 14.14
CA LEU A 152 7.42 7.80 14.31
C LEU A 152 8.48 8.56 15.15
N PRO A 153 8.93 8.04 16.31
CA PRO A 153 9.94 8.71 17.14
C PRO A 153 11.35 8.70 16.53
N LEU A 154 11.61 7.78 15.61
CA LEU A 154 12.90 7.48 15.00
C LEU A 154 13.03 8.02 13.56
N LEU A 155 11.94 8.47 12.94
CA LEU A 155 11.82 8.97 11.54
C LEU A 155 12.53 10.31 11.29
N ARG A 156 13.76 10.44 11.79
CA ARG A 156 14.72 11.49 11.41
C ARG A 156 15.16 11.37 9.93
N VAL A 157 14.80 10.30 9.24
CA VAL A 157 15.16 9.97 7.85
C VAL A 157 13.91 10.13 6.96
N GLY A 158 14.05 10.68 5.75
CA GLY A 158 12.96 10.72 4.76
C GLY A 158 12.09 11.99 4.75
N GLY A 159 12.51 13.08 5.40
CA GLY A 159 11.75 14.35 5.38
C GLY A 159 10.56 14.43 6.34
N MET A 160 10.22 13.33 7.04
CA MET A 160 9.13 13.32 8.02
C MET A 160 9.37 14.15 9.29
N ARG A 161 10.58 14.72 9.49
CA ARG A 161 10.83 15.77 10.48
C ARG A 161 9.84 16.93 10.34
N LEU A 162 9.42 17.24 9.11
CA LEU A 162 8.43 18.28 8.78
C LEU A 162 7.04 18.01 9.38
N PHE A 163 6.73 16.75 9.73
CA PHE A 163 5.43 16.32 10.23
C PHE A 163 5.42 15.93 11.72
N GLN A 164 6.60 15.81 12.35
CA GLN A 164 6.69 15.63 13.80
C GLN A 164 6.20 16.90 14.53
N THR A 165 6.49 18.08 13.97
CA THR A 165 6.20 19.39 14.54
C THR A 165 4.71 19.74 14.60
N GLU A 166 3.88 19.37 13.62
CA GLU A 166 2.43 19.68 13.68
C GLU A 166 1.70 18.96 14.81
N SER A 167 2.19 17.80 15.24
CA SER A 167 1.62 17.06 16.37
C SER A 167 2.18 17.49 17.74
N SER A 168 3.31 18.21 17.75
CA SER A 168 4.02 18.62 18.97
C SER A 168 3.98 20.12 19.25
N ASP A 169 3.61 20.99 18.30
CA ASP A 169 3.64 22.46 18.45
C ASP A 169 2.50 23.08 19.30
N ARG A 170 1.86 22.30 20.17
CA ARG A 170 0.98 22.81 21.23
C ARG A 170 1.14 22.06 22.55
N SER A 171 2.38 21.98 23.08
CA SER A 171 2.68 22.22 24.50
C SER A 171 4.10 21.77 24.84
N GLU A 172 4.88 22.67 25.45
CA GLU A 172 6.25 22.45 25.97
C GLU A 172 6.36 21.41 27.11
N LYS A 173 5.31 20.68 27.44
CA LYS A 173 5.33 19.51 28.31
C LYS A 173 4.31 18.54 27.75
N VAL A 174 4.54 17.24 27.89
CA VAL A 174 3.70 16.11 27.41
C VAL A 174 4.13 15.60 26.02
N MET A 175 5.06 14.64 26.01
CA MET A 175 5.07 13.60 24.98
C MET A 175 3.62 13.10 24.82
N PRO A 176 2.93 13.33 23.70
CA PRO A 176 1.70 12.60 23.45
C PRO A 176 2.17 11.16 23.28
N ARG A 177 1.86 10.31 24.26
CA ARG A 177 2.31 8.92 24.27
C ARG A 177 1.97 8.31 22.91
N SER A 178 2.96 7.86 22.15
CA SER A 178 2.81 7.38 20.75
C SER A 178 1.66 6.38 20.58
N HIS A 179 1.35 5.61 21.63
CA HIS A 179 0.19 4.72 21.67
C HIS A 179 -1.18 5.43 21.49
N MET A 180 -1.34 6.66 21.98
CA MET A 180 -2.59 7.41 21.83
C MET A 180 -2.80 7.80 20.37
N VAL A 181 -1.74 8.24 19.68
CA VAL A 181 -1.82 8.55 18.24
C VAL A 181 -2.17 7.28 17.46
N ALA A 182 -1.53 6.15 17.77
CA ALA A 182 -1.85 4.83 17.21
C ALA A 182 -3.34 4.49 17.35
N LYS A 183 -3.88 4.61 18.57
CA LYS A 183 -5.28 4.29 18.85
C LYS A 183 -6.24 5.10 17.99
N TYR A 184 -5.98 6.41 17.84
CA TYR A 184 -6.83 7.25 16.99
C TYR A 184 -6.65 6.98 15.50
N MET A 185 -5.45 6.59 15.04
CA MET A 185 -5.25 6.17 13.65
C MET A 185 -6.04 4.89 13.33
N VAL A 186 -5.97 3.89 14.21
CA VAL A 186 -6.75 2.65 14.07
C VAL A 186 -8.24 2.95 14.12
N LEU A 187 -8.69 3.83 15.04
CA LEU A 187 -10.09 4.25 15.11
C LEU A 187 -10.55 4.93 13.81
N ALA A 188 -9.73 5.82 13.25
CA ALA A 188 -10.02 6.46 11.97
C ALA A 188 -10.09 5.43 10.83
N TYR A 189 -9.15 4.48 10.79
CA TYR A 189 -9.11 3.42 9.78
C TYR A 189 -10.35 2.52 9.82
N VAL A 190 -10.72 2.02 11.00
CA VAL A 190 -11.93 1.21 11.19
C VAL A 190 -13.18 2.02 10.89
N GLY A 191 -13.28 3.26 11.37
CA GLY A 191 -14.42 4.13 11.13
C GLY A 191 -14.63 4.44 9.65
N LEU A 192 -13.56 4.77 8.92
CA LEU A 192 -13.60 4.98 7.47
C LEU A 192 -13.93 3.69 6.71
N SER A 193 -13.43 2.54 7.16
CA SER A 193 -13.79 1.22 6.60
C SER A 193 -15.29 0.97 6.71
N THR A 194 -15.87 1.17 7.90
CA THR A 194 -17.31 0.97 8.14
C THR A 194 -18.16 1.92 7.29
N LEU A 195 -17.77 3.20 7.20
CA LEU A 195 -18.46 4.16 6.34
C LEU A 195 -18.37 3.78 4.86
N ALA A 196 -17.23 3.25 4.42
CA ALA A 196 -17.06 2.75 3.06
C ALA A 196 -17.97 1.55 2.76
N VAL A 197 -18.12 0.60 3.70
CA VAL A 197 -19.07 -0.54 3.54
C VAL A 197 -20.49 -0.02 3.32
N LEU A 198 -20.95 0.91 4.18
CA LEU A 198 -22.28 1.48 4.08
C LEU A 198 -22.47 2.25 2.76
N ALA A 199 -21.46 3.01 2.33
CA ALA A 199 -21.51 3.77 1.09
C ALA A 199 -21.57 2.85 -0.15
N PHE A 200 -20.75 1.79 -0.20
CA PHE A 200 -20.80 0.82 -1.31
C PHE A 200 -22.13 0.08 -1.34
N TRP A 201 -22.63 -0.33 -0.17
CA TRP A 201 -23.92 -1.01 -0.06
C TRP A 201 -25.08 -0.13 -0.53
N TRP A 202 -25.13 1.14 -0.10
CA TRP A 202 -26.13 2.11 -0.56
C TRP A 202 -25.99 2.48 -2.03
N ALA A 203 -24.80 2.39 -2.60
CA ALA A 203 -24.56 2.61 -4.02
C ALA A 203 -25.06 1.46 -4.92
N GLY A 204 -25.49 0.33 -4.35
CA GLY A 204 -26.08 -0.81 -5.06
C GLY A 204 -25.23 -2.09 -5.03
N MET A 205 -24.08 -2.10 -4.37
CA MET A 205 -23.22 -3.28 -4.27
C MET A 205 -23.79 -4.26 -3.22
N GLY A 206 -23.73 -5.58 -3.50
CA GLY A 206 -24.10 -6.60 -2.51
C GLY A 206 -23.28 -6.46 -1.22
N LEU A 207 -23.86 -6.77 -0.06
CA LEU A 207 -23.21 -6.53 1.24
C LEU A 207 -21.83 -7.21 1.35
N PHE A 208 -21.71 -8.45 0.85
CA PHE A 208 -20.45 -9.18 0.83
C PHE A 208 -19.40 -8.47 -0.02
N ASP A 209 -19.75 -8.07 -1.23
CA ASP A 209 -18.86 -7.34 -2.12
C ASP A 209 -18.49 -5.96 -1.54
N ALA A 210 -19.44 -5.27 -0.90
CA ALA A 210 -19.22 -3.98 -0.25
C ALA A 210 -18.21 -4.08 0.90
N ILE A 211 -18.26 -5.15 1.71
CA ILE A 211 -17.28 -5.43 2.77
C ILE A 211 -15.90 -5.65 2.17
N ASN A 212 -15.79 -6.50 1.14
CA ASN A 212 -14.54 -6.80 0.46
C ASN A 212 -13.90 -5.55 -0.18
N HIS A 213 -14.67 -4.80 -0.96
CA HIS A 213 -14.19 -3.60 -1.65
C HIS A 213 -13.87 -2.48 -0.68
N ALA A 214 -14.62 -2.31 0.42
CA ALA A 214 -14.28 -1.33 1.45
C ALA A 214 -12.93 -1.64 2.11
N MET A 215 -12.71 -2.90 2.52
CA MET A 215 -11.46 -3.36 3.12
C MET A 215 -10.26 -3.14 2.18
N SER A 216 -10.45 -3.44 0.90
CA SER A 216 -9.42 -3.32 -0.13
C SER A 216 -9.15 -1.86 -0.53
N ALA A 217 -10.19 -1.03 -0.67
CA ALA A 217 -10.09 0.36 -1.09
C ALA A 217 -9.43 1.26 -0.04
N ILE A 218 -9.81 1.11 1.24
CA ILE A 218 -9.25 1.94 2.33
C ILE A 218 -7.77 1.62 2.60
N ALA A 219 -7.39 0.37 2.38
CA ALA A 219 -6.01 -0.11 2.45
C ALA A 219 -5.20 0.27 1.20
N THR A 220 -5.85 0.86 0.18
CA THR A 220 -5.29 1.11 -1.15
C THR A 220 -4.62 -0.14 -1.72
N GLY A 221 -5.34 -1.27 -1.75
CA GLY A 221 -4.80 -2.57 -2.14
C GLY A 221 -5.36 -3.18 -3.42
N GLY A 222 -6.62 -2.95 -3.80
CA GLY A 222 -7.11 -3.30 -5.16
C GLY A 222 -7.62 -4.71 -5.44
N PHE A 223 -7.58 -5.63 -4.47
CA PHE A 223 -8.24 -6.92 -4.61
C PHE A 223 -9.74 -6.74 -4.69
N SER A 224 -10.35 -7.48 -5.61
CA SER A 224 -11.78 -7.50 -5.89
C SER A 224 -12.32 -8.93 -5.77
N THR A 225 -13.63 -9.04 -5.65
CA THR A 225 -14.39 -10.29 -5.72
C THR A 225 -14.69 -10.73 -7.16
N SER A 226 -14.19 -10.01 -8.16
CA SER A 226 -14.35 -10.32 -9.58
C SER A 226 -13.04 -10.15 -10.34
N ASP A 227 -12.87 -10.95 -11.40
CA ASP A 227 -11.75 -10.80 -12.35
C ASP A 227 -11.83 -9.45 -13.08
N SER A 228 -13.05 -8.94 -13.28
CA SER A 228 -13.28 -7.63 -13.91
C SER A 228 -13.08 -6.44 -12.97
N SER A 229 -12.65 -6.68 -11.73
CA SER A 229 -12.45 -5.65 -10.71
C SER A 229 -13.73 -4.81 -10.51
N LEU A 230 -13.63 -3.48 -10.46
CA LEU A 230 -14.80 -2.59 -10.40
C LEU A 230 -15.63 -2.57 -11.71
N GLY A 231 -15.14 -3.20 -12.78
CA GLY A 231 -15.85 -3.38 -14.05
C GLY A 231 -17.08 -4.28 -13.95
N LYS A 232 -17.21 -5.10 -12.90
CA LYS A 232 -18.41 -5.93 -12.64
C LYS A 232 -19.66 -5.08 -12.43
N TRP A 233 -19.50 -3.94 -11.75
CA TRP A 233 -20.59 -3.02 -11.43
C TRP A 233 -20.65 -1.89 -12.45
N GLN A 234 -21.81 -1.73 -13.07
CA GLN A 234 -22.03 -0.70 -14.09
C GLN A 234 -22.55 0.61 -13.48
N GLU A 235 -23.04 0.56 -12.24
CA GLU A 235 -23.63 1.68 -11.52
C GLU A 235 -22.59 2.79 -11.28
N PRO A 236 -22.81 4.01 -11.82
CA PRO A 236 -21.90 5.13 -11.63
C PRO A 236 -21.66 5.49 -10.16
N ALA A 237 -22.65 5.23 -9.29
CA ALA A 237 -22.54 5.52 -7.86
C ALA A 237 -21.40 4.73 -7.20
N ILE A 238 -21.23 3.45 -7.55
CA ILE A 238 -20.19 2.58 -6.99
C ILE A 238 -18.80 3.10 -7.37
N HIS A 239 -18.64 3.54 -8.62
CA HIS A 239 -17.41 4.12 -9.15
C HIS A 239 -17.00 5.40 -8.39
N TRP A 240 -17.95 6.30 -8.12
CA TRP A 240 -17.68 7.51 -7.34
C TRP A 240 -17.40 7.22 -5.86
N VAL A 241 -18.09 6.26 -5.25
CA VAL A 241 -17.79 5.80 -3.88
C VAL A 241 -16.36 5.24 -3.82
N ALA A 242 -15.97 4.41 -4.79
CA ALA A 242 -14.61 3.88 -4.86
C ALA A 242 -13.56 4.99 -4.95
N ILE A 243 -13.77 6.00 -5.82
CA ILE A 243 -12.88 7.17 -5.91
C ILE A 243 -12.71 7.84 -4.54
N VAL A 244 -13.81 8.13 -3.85
CA VAL A 244 -13.77 8.80 -2.54
C VAL A 244 -13.02 7.95 -1.51
N VAL A 245 -13.31 6.65 -1.42
CA VAL A 245 -12.66 5.77 -0.44
C VAL A 245 -11.16 5.62 -0.72
N MET A 246 -10.76 5.46 -1.99
CA MET A 246 -9.36 5.40 -2.38
C MET A 246 -8.61 6.70 -2.05
N VAL A 247 -9.23 7.86 -2.33
CA VAL A 247 -8.67 9.15 -1.96
C VAL A 247 -8.50 9.23 -0.44
N LEU A 248 -9.52 8.86 0.35
CA LEU A 248 -9.45 8.89 1.81
C LEU A 248 -8.35 7.97 2.37
N GLY A 249 -8.15 6.78 1.80
CA GLY A 249 -7.04 5.88 2.16
C GLY A 249 -5.66 6.48 1.86
N SER A 250 -5.56 7.28 0.80
CA SER A 250 -4.31 7.92 0.34
C SER A 250 -3.92 9.21 1.08
N LEU A 251 -4.74 9.70 2.02
CA LEU A 251 -4.43 10.89 2.82
C LEU A 251 -3.70 10.53 4.14
N PRO A 252 -2.95 11.46 4.75
CA PRO A 252 -2.19 11.16 5.97
C PRO A 252 -3.13 10.85 7.15
N PHE A 253 -3.00 9.66 7.75
CA PHE A 253 -3.83 9.27 8.90
C PHE A 253 -3.61 10.15 10.13
N VAL A 254 -2.42 10.76 10.28
CA VAL A 254 -2.13 11.75 11.32
C VAL A 254 -3.10 12.94 11.23
N LEU A 255 -3.49 13.35 10.02
CA LEU A 255 -4.41 14.48 9.83
C LEU A 255 -5.86 14.11 10.19
N TYR A 256 -6.26 12.84 10.05
CA TYR A 256 -7.54 12.37 10.61
C TYR A 256 -7.53 12.46 12.13
N VAL A 257 -6.44 12.06 12.78
CA VAL A 257 -6.30 12.22 14.25
C VAL A 257 -6.38 13.69 14.66
N SER A 258 -5.72 14.59 13.92
CA SER A 258 -5.78 16.05 14.15
C SER A 258 -7.21 16.60 14.00
N THR A 259 -7.93 16.13 12.98
CA THR A 259 -9.33 16.50 12.71
C THR A 259 -10.26 16.02 13.82
N LEU A 260 -10.12 14.78 14.27
CA LEU A 260 -10.88 14.20 15.39
C LEU A 260 -10.63 14.92 16.73
N ARG A 261 -9.48 15.60 16.87
CA ARG A 261 -9.13 16.43 18.04
C ARG A 261 -9.57 17.90 17.91
N GLY A 262 -10.35 18.24 16.88
CA GLY A 262 -10.97 19.56 16.71
C GLY A 262 -10.31 20.48 15.69
N ASN A 263 -9.21 20.07 15.03
CA ASN A 263 -8.60 20.87 13.96
C ASN A 263 -9.17 20.51 12.58
N TYR A 264 -10.43 20.85 12.34
CA TYR A 264 -11.15 20.50 11.10
C TYR A 264 -10.52 21.07 9.82
N ARG A 265 -9.66 22.09 9.93
CA ARG A 265 -8.97 22.72 8.79
C ARG A 265 -7.64 22.06 8.44
N ALA A 266 -7.18 21.07 9.21
CA ALA A 266 -5.87 20.43 9.02
C ALA A 266 -5.72 19.82 7.62
N LEU A 267 -6.68 18.99 7.19
CA LEU A 267 -6.69 18.34 5.87
C LEU A 267 -6.63 19.36 4.71
N PHE A 268 -7.44 20.41 4.77
CA PHE A 268 -7.54 21.40 3.69
C PHE A 268 -6.36 22.38 3.63
N ARG A 269 -5.62 22.54 4.72
CA ARG A 269 -4.44 23.42 4.79
C ARG A 269 -3.14 22.70 4.53
N ASP A 270 -3.12 21.38 4.56
CA ASP A 270 -1.91 20.61 4.29
C ASP A 270 -1.45 20.78 2.83
N ALA A 271 -0.13 20.88 2.63
CA ALA A 271 0.44 21.06 1.30
C ALA A 271 0.42 19.76 0.48
N GLN A 272 0.58 18.58 1.09
CA GLN A 272 0.52 17.28 0.41
C GLN A 272 -0.87 17.05 -0.14
N VAL A 273 -1.90 17.19 0.71
CA VAL A 273 -3.30 16.94 0.34
C VAL A 273 -3.69 17.83 -0.83
N ARG A 274 -3.38 19.13 -0.77
CA ARG A 274 -3.69 20.07 -1.87
C ARG A 274 -2.94 19.74 -3.16
N GLY A 275 -1.66 19.39 -3.07
CA GLY A 275 -0.89 19.02 -4.26
C GLY A 275 -1.34 17.72 -4.89
N PHE A 276 -1.67 16.73 -4.07
CA PHE A 276 -2.21 15.45 -4.50
C PHE A 276 -3.55 15.62 -5.22
N LEU A 277 -4.51 16.31 -4.59
CA LEU A 277 -5.83 16.56 -5.20
C LEU A 277 -5.73 17.40 -6.48
N LEU A 278 -4.85 18.40 -6.52
CA LEU A 278 -4.66 19.22 -7.72
C LEU A 278 -4.07 18.39 -8.88
N LEU A 279 -3.06 17.56 -8.62
CA LEU A 279 -2.49 16.69 -9.63
C LEU A 279 -3.51 15.64 -10.10
N LEU A 280 -4.25 15.05 -9.17
CA LEU A 280 -5.27 14.04 -9.42
C LEU A 280 -6.41 14.58 -10.30
N VAL A 281 -7.03 15.68 -9.90
CA VAL A 281 -8.13 16.29 -10.66
C VAL A 281 -7.62 16.83 -12.00
N GLY A 282 -6.41 17.41 -12.03
CA GLY A 282 -5.78 17.87 -13.27
C GLY A 282 -5.57 16.73 -14.26
N SER A 283 -5.08 15.58 -13.82
CA SER A 283 -4.87 14.41 -14.68
C SER A 283 -6.20 13.81 -15.16
N TRP A 284 -7.27 13.86 -14.36
CA TRP A 284 -8.62 13.48 -14.81
C TRP A 284 -9.05 14.30 -16.02
N PHE A 285 -8.99 15.63 -15.93
CA PHE A 285 -9.44 16.50 -17.02
C PHE A 285 -8.61 16.36 -18.29
N VAL A 286 -7.28 16.19 -18.15
CA VAL A 286 -6.40 15.98 -19.30
C VAL A 286 -6.74 14.69 -20.04
N LEU A 287 -6.82 13.55 -19.33
CA LEU A 287 -7.09 12.27 -19.99
C LEU A 287 -8.55 12.12 -20.42
N ALA A 288 -9.51 12.67 -19.66
CA ALA A 288 -10.92 12.69 -20.04
C ALA A 288 -11.14 13.56 -21.27
N GLY A 289 -10.48 14.73 -21.35
CA GLY A 289 -10.46 15.59 -22.54
C GLY A 289 -9.98 14.85 -23.77
N TRP A 290 -8.84 14.16 -23.66
CA TRP A 290 -8.32 13.35 -24.75
C TRP A 290 -9.26 12.20 -25.13
N LYS A 291 -9.73 11.42 -24.15
CA LYS A 291 -10.61 10.26 -24.38
C LYS A 291 -11.95 10.67 -25.00
N TRP A 292 -12.51 11.80 -24.60
CA TRP A 292 -13.73 12.35 -25.18
C TRP A 292 -13.54 12.80 -26.63
N LEU A 293 -12.36 13.31 -27.00
CA LEU A 293 -12.06 13.71 -28.38
C LEU A 293 -11.76 12.52 -29.30
N THR A 294 -11.34 11.38 -28.75
CA THR A 294 -10.94 10.19 -29.51
C THR A 294 -11.98 9.08 -29.53
N THR A 295 -13.08 9.21 -28.78
CA THR A 295 -14.15 8.21 -28.68
C THR A 295 -15.52 8.88 -28.68
N ASP A 296 -16.57 8.14 -29.08
CA ASP A 296 -17.95 8.64 -29.10
C ASP A 296 -18.64 8.60 -27.72
N LEU A 297 -17.87 8.55 -26.62
CA LEU A 297 -18.42 8.52 -25.27
C LEU A 297 -18.99 9.88 -24.87
N TYR A 298 -20.07 9.88 -24.09
CA TYR A 298 -20.52 11.09 -23.42
C TYR A 298 -19.45 11.59 -22.43
N TRP A 299 -19.31 12.91 -22.30
CA TRP A 299 -18.31 13.55 -21.44
C TRP A 299 -18.31 12.99 -20.00
N LEU A 300 -19.49 12.80 -19.42
CA LEU A 300 -19.63 12.29 -18.05
C LEU A 300 -19.13 10.84 -17.90
N ASP A 301 -19.33 10.00 -18.92
CA ASP A 301 -18.83 8.63 -18.93
C ASP A 301 -17.33 8.58 -19.14
N ALA A 302 -16.81 9.39 -20.07
CA ALA A 302 -15.37 9.52 -20.28
C ALA A 302 -14.67 10.00 -18.98
N LEU A 303 -15.22 11.03 -18.33
CA LEU A 303 -14.71 11.55 -17.07
C LEU A 303 -14.78 10.52 -15.95
N ARG A 304 -15.89 9.79 -15.80
CA ARG A 304 -16.05 8.73 -14.79
C ARG A 304 -15.01 7.63 -14.97
N LEU A 305 -14.92 7.04 -16.17
CA LEU A 305 -14.01 5.93 -16.45
C LEU A 305 -12.55 6.34 -16.24
N VAL A 306 -12.19 7.56 -16.64
CA VAL A 306 -10.86 8.13 -16.40
C VAL A 306 -10.62 8.38 -14.92
N ALA A 307 -11.58 9.00 -14.22
CA ALA A 307 -11.44 9.35 -12.82
C ALA A 307 -11.23 8.12 -11.93
N VAL A 308 -11.97 7.03 -12.16
CA VAL A 308 -11.80 5.79 -11.39
C VAL A 308 -10.41 5.22 -11.60
N ASN A 309 -10.02 4.98 -12.85
CA ASN A 309 -8.75 4.33 -13.18
C ASN A 309 -7.55 5.21 -12.78
N ILE A 310 -7.57 6.52 -13.04
CA ILE A 310 -6.48 7.41 -12.62
C ILE A 310 -6.37 7.47 -11.11
N THR A 311 -7.51 7.61 -10.40
CA THR A 311 -7.48 7.59 -8.94
C THR A 311 -6.87 6.31 -8.44
N SER A 312 -7.30 5.18 -8.99
CA SER A 312 -6.79 3.89 -8.57
C SER A 312 -5.28 3.74 -8.75
N ILE A 313 -4.73 4.21 -9.88
CA ILE A 313 -3.29 4.15 -10.12
C ILE A 313 -2.52 5.13 -9.23
N MET A 314 -2.98 6.39 -9.11
CA MET A 314 -2.29 7.41 -8.31
C MET A 314 -2.39 7.20 -6.79
N THR A 315 -3.46 6.57 -6.31
CA THR A 315 -3.57 6.14 -4.90
C THR A 315 -2.87 4.81 -4.66
N THR A 316 -2.32 4.20 -5.71
CA THR A 316 -1.74 2.84 -5.74
C THR A 316 -2.72 1.77 -5.26
N THR A 317 -4.02 1.94 -5.53
CA THR A 317 -5.02 0.93 -5.19
C THR A 317 -5.03 -0.19 -6.20
N GLY A 318 -5.02 0.08 -7.51
CA GLY A 318 -4.97 -0.99 -8.53
C GLY A 318 -6.30 -1.62 -8.95
N PHE A 319 -7.43 -1.03 -8.59
CA PHE A 319 -8.71 -1.33 -9.24
C PHE A 319 -8.74 -0.86 -10.69
N ALA A 320 -9.45 -1.61 -11.52
CA ALA A 320 -9.69 -1.27 -12.91
C ALA A 320 -11.19 -1.23 -13.23
N VAL A 321 -11.57 -0.33 -14.13
CA VAL A 321 -12.87 -0.36 -14.82
C VAL A 321 -12.59 -0.45 -16.31
N GLY A 322 -12.66 -1.68 -16.82
CA GLY A 322 -12.27 -2.03 -18.18
C GLY A 322 -10.76 -2.01 -18.40
N ASP A 323 -10.35 -2.40 -19.61
CA ASP A 323 -8.94 -2.44 -19.99
C ASP A 323 -8.48 -1.08 -20.55
N TYR A 324 -7.72 -0.33 -19.74
CA TYR A 324 -7.14 0.95 -20.17
C TYR A 324 -5.90 0.81 -21.05
N HIS A 325 -5.30 -0.38 -21.17
CA HIS A 325 -4.21 -0.63 -22.11
C HIS A 325 -4.69 -0.47 -23.56
N LEU A 326 -5.96 -0.82 -23.82
CA LEU A 326 -6.60 -0.68 -25.12
C LEU A 326 -6.98 0.76 -25.49
N TRP A 327 -6.85 1.72 -24.57
CA TRP A 327 -7.24 3.10 -24.86
C TRP A 327 -6.26 3.79 -25.80
N GLY A 328 -5.04 3.25 -25.95
CA GLY A 328 -4.03 3.72 -26.90
C GLY A 328 -2.75 4.20 -26.20
N PRO A 329 -1.67 4.45 -26.97
CA PRO A 329 -0.32 4.65 -26.41
C PRO A 329 -0.22 5.84 -25.45
N PHE A 330 -0.95 6.92 -25.72
CA PHE A 330 -0.98 8.10 -24.84
C PHE A 330 -1.51 7.77 -23.45
N ALA A 331 -2.65 7.06 -23.37
CA ALA A 331 -3.24 6.64 -22.10
C ALA A 331 -2.29 5.69 -21.35
N SER A 332 -1.75 4.68 -22.04
CA SER A 332 -0.82 3.70 -21.45
C SER A 332 0.41 4.37 -20.85
N MET A 333 1.05 5.31 -21.56
CA MET A 333 2.20 6.07 -21.03
C MET A 333 1.80 6.95 -19.84
N MET A 334 0.63 7.61 -19.91
CA MET A 334 0.15 8.46 -18.83
C MET A 334 -0.10 7.64 -17.55
N PHE A 335 -0.78 6.49 -17.65
CA PHE A 335 -0.98 5.58 -16.51
C PHE A 335 0.34 5.05 -15.96
N PHE A 336 1.30 4.69 -16.81
CA PHE A 336 2.62 4.25 -16.37
C PHE A 336 3.35 5.33 -15.56
N TYR A 337 3.37 6.58 -16.03
CA TYR A 337 4.00 7.68 -15.29
C TYR A 337 3.27 8.04 -13.99
N LEU A 338 1.93 8.02 -14.01
CA LEU A 338 1.13 8.29 -12.82
C LEU A 338 1.29 7.19 -11.77
N GLY A 339 1.55 5.94 -12.16
CA GLY A 339 1.79 4.83 -11.23
C GLY A 339 3.03 4.99 -10.34
N PHE A 340 4.00 5.82 -10.74
CA PHE A 340 5.11 6.18 -9.85
C PHE A 340 4.70 7.19 -8.79
N VAL A 341 3.67 8.00 -9.05
CA VAL A 341 3.17 9.01 -8.12
C VAL A 341 2.25 8.33 -7.12
N GLY A 342 2.74 8.19 -5.88
CA GLY A 342 1.94 7.66 -4.78
C GLY A 342 1.16 8.74 -4.03
N GLY A 343 0.28 8.28 -3.14
CA GLY A 343 -0.48 9.13 -2.21
C GLY A 343 0.38 9.94 -1.24
N CYS A 344 -0.26 10.50 -0.22
CA CYS A 344 0.42 11.33 0.77
C CYS A 344 1.30 10.49 1.72
N SER A 345 2.32 11.10 2.31
CA SER A 345 3.11 10.43 3.35
C SER A 345 2.26 10.21 4.61
N GLY A 346 2.42 9.06 5.27
CA GLY A 346 1.58 8.67 6.41
C GLY A 346 0.19 8.14 6.01
N SER A 347 0.01 7.74 4.76
CA SER A 347 -1.18 7.07 4.21
C SER A 347 -0.91 5.60 3.90
N THR A 348 -1.95 4.81 3.62
CA THR A 348 -1.82 3.39 3.24
C THR A 348 -1.28 3.18 1.83
N ALA A 349 -1.22 4.23 0.99
CA ALA A 349 -0.70 4.15 -0.37
C ALA A 349 0.77 3.68 -0.40
N GLY A 350 1.25 3.29 -1.57
CA GLY A 350 2.64 2.99 -1.90
C GLY A 350 3.31 4.12 -2.68
N GLY A 351 4.21 3.75 -3.58
CA GLY A 351 4.82 4.61 -4.59
C GLY A 351 5.75 5.70 -4.07
N LEU A 352 6.24 6.53 -4.99
CA LEU A 352 6.99 7.72 -4.64
C LEU A 352 6.00 8.79 -4.18
N LYS A 353 5.91 8.97 -2.85
CA LYS A 353 4.96 9.89 -2.22
C LYS A 353 4.94 11.28 -2.84
N ILE A 354 3.75 11.86 -2.98
CA ILE A 354 3.53 13.18 -3.61
C ILE A 354 4.40 14.30 -3.02
N PHE A 355 4.70 14.27 -1.71
CA PHE A 355 5.53 15.29 -1.07
C PHE A 355 6.92 15.39 -1.70
N ARG A 356 7.49 14.27 -2.18
CA ARG A 356 8.83 14.23 -2.80
C ARG A 356 8.81 15.00 -4.12
N PHE A 357 7.76 14.86 -4.92
CA PHE A 357 7.57 15.63 -6.15
C PHE A 357 7.39 17.13 -5.86
N GLN A 358 6.60 17.49 -4.83
CA GLN A 358 6.40 18.89 -4.46
C GLN A 358 7.69 19.54 -3.96
N VAL A 359 8.47 18.85 -3.13
CA VAL A 359 9.78 19.32 -2.67
C VAL A 359 10.76 19.43 -3.84
N ALA A 360 10.80 18.44 -4.74
CA ALA A 360 11.62 18.50 -5.95
C ALA A 360 11.26 19.73 -6.83
N TYR A 361 9.97 20.04 -6.96
CA TYR A 361 9.53 21.24 -7.68
C TYR A 361 9.97 22.55 -6.98
N ILE A 362 9.89 22.62 -5.65
CA ILE A 362 10.38 23.77 -4.88
C ILE A 362 11.90 23.95 -5.09
N LEU A 363 12.66 22.86 -5.06
CA LEU A 363 14.10 22.85 -5.30
C LEU A 363 14.44 23.28 -6.73
N LEU A 364 13.72 22.75 -7.73
CA LEU A 364 13.90 23.15 -9.13
C LEU A 364 13.67 24.66 -9.30
N LYS A 365 12.56 25.18 -8.77
CA LYS A 365 12.24 26.60 -8.84
C LYS A 365 13.29 27.46 -8.13
N ALA A 366 13.80 26.99 -6.99
CA ALA A 366 14.87 27.67 -6.28
C ALA A 366 16.17 27.68 -7.08
N ASN A 367 16.59 26.55 -7.66
CA ASN A 367 17.78 26.44 -8.49
C ASN A 367 17.69 27.31 -9.75
N LEU A 368 16.56 27.30 -10.46
CA LEU A 368 16.34 28.17 -11.61
C LEU A 368 16.42 29.65 -11.25
N ARG A 369 15.85 30.05 -10.11
CA ARG A 369 15.98 31.42 -9.60
C ARG A 369 17.40 31.77 -9.19
N GLN A 370 18.16 30.82 -8.64
CA GLN A 370 19.57 31.03 -8.27
C GLN A 370 20.43 31.25 -9.52
N LEU A 371 20.15 30.51 -10.60
CA LEU A 371 20.82 30.70 -11.89
C LEU A 371 20.58 32.11 -12.47
N ILE A 372 19.37 32.65 -12.29
CA ILE A 372 19.03 34.02 -12.72
C ILE A 372 19.62 35.06 -11.76
N HIS A 373 19.66 34.78 -10.46
CA HIS A 373 20.13 35.70 -9.43
C HIS A 373 21.19 35.02 -8.51
N PRO A 374 22.47 34.94 -8.93
CA PRO A 374 23.49 34.18 -8.23
C PRO A 374 23.77 34.59 -6.78
N ARG A 375 23.47 35.85 -6.43
CA ARG A 375 23.66 36.40 -5.07
C ARG A 375 22.39 36.39 -4.20
N ALA A 376 21.26 35.93 -4.75
CA ALA A 376 20.02 35.89 -3.98
C ALA A 376 20.06 34.79 -2.91
N VAL A 377 19.52 35.08 -1.72
CA VAL A 377 19.30 34.07 -0.67
C VAL A 377 17.87 33.56 -0.81
N ILE A 378 17.71 32.39 -1.43
CA ILE A 378 16.40 31.81 -1.72
C ILE A 378 15.97 30.92 -0.54
N LYS A 379 14.95 31.36 0.19
CA LYS A 379 14.35 30.56 1.26
C LYS A 379 13.47 29.47 0.67
N GLN A 380 13.80 28.21 0.95
CA GLN A 380 13.03 27.05 0.54
C GLN A 380 12.18 26.56 1.73
N GLN A 381 10.87 26.48 1.53
CA GLN A 381 9.95 26.06 2.59
C GLN A 381 8.90 25.10 2.04
N TYR A 382 8.56 24.09 2.86
CA TYR A 382 7.50 23.13 2.61
C TYR A 382 6.60 23.05 3.85
N ASN A 383 5.28 23.18 3.65
CA ASN A 383 4.29 23.25 4.72
C ASN A 383 4.71 24.19 5.88
N ARG A 384 5.20 25.40 5.56
CA ARG A 384 5.72 26.44 6.49
C ARG A 384 7.01 26.10 7.23
N HIS A 385 7.58 24.93 7.03
CA HIS A 385 8.86 24.55 7.59
C HIS A 385 9.99 24.73 6.56
N ARG A 386 11.20 25.04 7.04
CA ARG A 386 12.38 25.15 6.16
C ARG A 386 12.82 23.77 5.70
N LEU A 387 13.26 23.69 4.44
CA LEU A 387 13.85 22.47 3.91
C LEU A 387 15.33 22.44 4.29
N ASP A 388 15.68 21.56 5.23
CA ASP A 388 17.06 21.30 5.60
C ASP A 388 17.75 20.41 4.57
N GLU A 389 19.07 20.52 4.46
CA GLU A 389 19.88 19.76 3.49
C GLU A 389 19.79 18.24 3.71
N ASP A 390 19.64 17.79 4.95
CA ASP A 390 19.38 16.38 5.32
C ASP A 390 18.11 15.83 4.63
N ILE A 391 17.05 16.65 4.56
CA ILE A 391 15.77 16.26 3.96
C ILE A 391 15.96 16.08 2.45
N VAL A 392 16.63 17.04 1.81
CA VAL A 392 16.92 17.00 0.37
C VAL A 392 17.78 15.78 0.03
N ARG A 393 18.87 15.56 0.76
CA ARG A 393 19.75 14.39 0.58
C ARG A 393 18.97 13.08 0.73
N SER A 394 18.08 12.99 1.72
CA SER A 394 17.27 11.78 1.93
C SER A 394 16.26 11.54 0.80
N ILE A 395 15.66 12.60 0.24
CA ILE A 395 14.74 12.47 -0.90
C ILE A 395 15.48 12.00 -2.15
N LEU A 396 16.66 12.58 -2.44
CA LEU A 396 17.49 12.19 -3.57
C LEU A 396 17.96 10.74 -3.45
N ALA A 397 18.45 10.34 -2.28
CA ALA A 397 18.85 8.95 -2.03
C ALA A 397 17.69 7.98 -2.26
N PHE A 398 16.50 8.30 -1.72
CA PHE A 398 15.31 7.47 -1.93
C PHE A 398 14.95 7.35 -3.42
N ALA A 399 14.86 8.46 -4.16
CA ALA A 399 14.49 8.44 -5.57
C ALA A 399 15.50 7.64 -6.42
N PHE A 400 16.79 7.78 -6.11
CA PHE A 400 17.86 7.05 -6.79
C PHE A 400 17.76 5.54 -6.55
N PHE A 401 17.68 5.11 -5.28
CA PHE A 401 17.56 3.69 -4.95
C PHE A 401 16.24 3.09 -5.44
N TYR A 402 15.15 3.85 -5.40
CA TYR A 402 13.86 3.44 -5.95
C TYR A 402 13.95 3.13 -7.45
N THR A 403 14.60 3.99 -8.23
CA THR A 403 14.81 3.78 -9.67
C THR A 403 15.72 2.57 -9.94
N ILE A 404 16.81 2.43 -9.17
CA ILE A 404 17.74 1.29 -9.31
C ILE A 404 17.06 -0.03 -8.96
N THR A 405 16.24 -0.06 -7.90
CA THR A 405 15.51 -1.26 -7.50
C THR A 405 14.57 -1.71 -8.62
N ILE A 406 13.82 -0.79 -9.23
CA ILE A 406 12.94 -1.11 -10.37
C ILE A 406 13.76 -1.61 -11.57
N ALA A 407 14.85 -0.92 -11.93
CA ALA A 407 15.68 -1.31 -13.07
C ALA A 407 16.32 -2.70 -12.87
N THR A 408 16.87 -2.96 -11.68
CA THR A 408 17.49 -4.25 -11.35
C THR A 408 16.46 -5.37 -11.33
N LEU A 409 15.28 -5.10 -10.76
CA LEU A 409 14.20 -6.07 -10.69
C LEU A 409 13.65 -6.39 -12.09
N ALA A 410 13.45 -5.37 -12.93
CA ALA A 410 13.01 -5.54 -14.31
C ALA A 410 14.01 -6.39 -15.12
N LEU A 411 15.32 -6.13 -14.99
CA LEU A 411 16.35 -6.93 -15.62
C LEU A 411 16.32 -8.38 -15.13
N ALA A 412 16.19 -8.60 -13.83
CA ALA A 412 16.13 -9.95 -13.25
C ALA A 412 14.88 -10.73 -13.72
N VAL A 413 13.74 -10.06 -13.84
CA VAL A 413 12.49 -10.66 -14.37
C VAL A 413 12.62 -10.95 -15.87
N ALA A 414 13.25 -10.06 -16.65
CA ALA A 414 13.52 -10.29 -18.06
C ALA A 414 14.49 -11.47 -18.29
N MET A 415 15.46 -11.68 -17.38
CA MET A 415 16.33 -12.86 -17.41
C MET A 415 15.56 -14.17 -17.23
N CYS A 416 14.36 -14.15 -16.66
CA CYS A 416 13.47 -15.31 -16.56
C CYS A 416 12.67 -15.59 -17.85
N GLY A 417 12.89 -14.82 -18.93
CA GLY A 417 12.23 -15.00 -20.23
C GLY A 417 10.93 -14.22 -20.41
N VAL A 418 10.62 -13.28 -19.49
CA VAL A 418 9.46 -12.38 -19.59
C VAL A 418 9.81 -11.22 -20.53
N ASP A 419 8.84 -10.77 -21.34
CA ASP A 419 9.05 -9.65 -22.27
C ASP A 419 9.36 -8.34 -21.53
N TRP A 420 10.05 -7.40 -22.21
CA TRP A 420 10.57 -6.20 -21.56
C TRP A 420 9.49 -5.24 -21.04
N ILE A 421 8.30 -5.22 -21.66
CA ILE A 421 7.19 -4.35 -21.23
C ILE A 421 6.62 -4.90 -19.93
N THR A 422 6.28 -6.19 -19.92
CA THR A 422 5.77 -6.89 -18.73
C THR A 422 6.80 -6.86 -17.60
N ALA A 423 8.08 -7.07 -17.90
CA ALA A 423 9.15 -7.05 -16.90
C ALA A 423 9.34 -5.66 -16.27
N LEU A 424 9.43 -4.60 -17.08
CA LEU A 424 9.62 -3.24 -16.58
C LEU A 424 8.40 -2.73 -15.82
N THR A 425 7.22 -2.88 -16.42
CA THR A 425 5.98 -2.32 -15.86
C THR A 425 5.48 -3.16 -14.68
N GLY A 426 5.66 -4.48 -14.72
CA GLY A 426 5.44 -5.37 -13.58
C GLY A 426 6.37 -5.02 -12.41
N ALA A 427 7.68 -4.89 -12.65
CA ALA A 427 8.62 -4.48 -11.60
C ALA A 427 8.26 -3.11 -11.00
N ALA A 428 7.92 -2.14 -11.85
CA ALA A 428 7.49 -0.82 -11.40
C ALA A 428 6.20 -0.88 -10.58
N ALA A 429 5.20 -1.66 -11.02
CA ALA A 429 3.93 -1.83 -10.32
C ALA A 429 4.11 -2.49 -8.95
N MET A 430 4.96 -3.53 -8.84
CA MET A 430 5.21 -4.21 -7.56
C MET A 430 5.95 -3.31 -6.58
N VAL A 431 7.02 -2.62 -7.02
CA VAL A 431 7.78 -1.71 -6.15
C VAL A 431 6.96 -0.48 -5.75
N SER A 432 6.02 -0.05 -6.61
CA SER A 432 5.11 1.05 -6.30
C SER A 432 3.91 0.61 -5.47
N GLY A 433 3.62 -0.70 -5.39
CA GLY A 433 2.42 -1.22 -4.74
C GLY A 433 1.15 -0.88 -5.49
N VAL A 434 1.20 -0.79 -6.83
CA VAL A 434 0.03 -0.45 -7.67
C VAL A 434 -0.78 -1.70 -8.02
N GLY A 435 -0.11 -2.83 -8.27
CA GLY A 435 -0.74 -4.08 -8.70
C GLY A 435 -0.68 -4.25 -10.21
N PRO A 436 -1.58 -3.64 -11.00
CA PRO A 436 -1.53 -3.73 -12.46
C PRO A 436 -0.28 -3.04 -13.06
N GLY A 437 0.37 -3.73 -13.98
CA GLY A 437 1.38 -3.20 -14.90
C GLY A 437 0.78 -2.82 -16.25
N MET A 438 1.53 -3.07 -17.32
CA MET A 438 1.10 -2.89 -18.71
C MET A 438 1.44 -4.14 -19.53
N GLY A 439 0.75 -4.31 -20.66
CA GLY A 439 0.86 -5.48 -21.51
C GLY A 439 -0.24 -6.50 -21.23
N GLU A 440 -0.27 -7.57 -22.02
CA GLU A 440 -1.37 -8.56 -21.98
C GLU A 440 -1.37 -9.39 -20.69
N MET A 441 -0.19 -9.70 -20.14
CA MET A 441 -0.10 -10.55 -18.95
C MET A 441 -0.43 -9.77 -17.68
N VAL A 442 0.25 -8.66 -17.43
CA VAL A 442 0.17 -7.94 -16.14
C VAL A 442 -0.68 -6.68 -16.20
N GLY A 443 -1.34 -6.40 -17.33
CA GLY A 443 -2.22 -5.26 -17.51
C GLY A 443 -3.49 -5.32 -16.66
N PRO A 444 -4.37 -4.31 -16.76
CA PRO A 444 -5.57 -4.20 -15.92
C PRO A 444 -6.62 -5.29 -16.14
N ALA A 445 -6.58 -5.99 -17.28
CA ALA A 445 -7.42 -7.16 -17.55
C ALA A 445 -6.67 -8.50 -17.41
N GLY A 446 -5.37 -8.45 -17.08
CA GLY A 446 -4.50 -9.61 -16.93
C GLY A 446 -4.26 -10.00 -15.47
N ASN A 447 -3.43 -11.02 -15.26
CA ASN A 447 -2.98 -11.46 -13.95
C ASN A 447 -1.58 -12.08 -14.02
N TYR A 448 -1.02 -12.41 -12.85
CA TYR A 448 0.36 -12.90 -12.73
C TYR A 448 0.47 -14.44 -12.81
N ALA A 449 -0.62 -15.16 -13.10
CA ALA A 449 -0.64 -16.62 -13.07
C ALA A 449 0.38 -17.26 -14.03
N THR A 450 0.51 -16.69 -15.23
CA THR A 450 1.38 -17.19 -16.32
C THR A 450 2.84 -16.79 -16.17
N ILE A 451 3.18 -15.95 -15.19
CA ILE A 451 4.56 -15.51 -14.95
C ILE A 451 5.39 -16.68 -14.37
N PRO A 452 6.65 -16.88 -14.80
CA PRO A 452 7.50 -17.92 -14.26
C PRO A 452 7.68 -17.81 -12.74
N ASP A 453 7.77 -18.95 -12.06
CA ASP A 453 7.88 -19.01 -10.59
C ASP A 453 9.03 -18.17 -10.02
N THR A 454 10.21 -18.23 -10.65
CA THR A 454 11.37 -17.42 -10.23
C THR A 454 11.07 -15.92 -10.33
N ALA A 455 10.35 -15.50 -11.37
CA ALA A 455 9.94 -14.10 -11.53
C ALA A 455 8.89 -13.70 -10.50
N LYS A 456 7.95 -14.58 -10.12
CA LYS A 456 6.99 -14.32 -9.03
C LYS A 456 7.71 -14.07 -7.68
N TRP A 457 8.75 -14.84 -7.36
CA TRP A 457 9.57 -14.59 -6.16
C TRP A 457 10.29 -13.24 -6.19
N LEU A 458 10.87 -12.88 -7.34
CA LEU A 458 11.50 -11.57 -7.54
C LEU A 458 10.50 -10.43 -7.38
N LEU A 459 9.33 -10.55 -8.00
CA LEU A 459 8.24 -9.57 -7.92
C LEU A 459 7.71 -9.44 -6.48
N SER A 460 7.58 -10.56 -5.74
CA SER A 460 7.22 -10.56 -4.32
C SER A 460 8.24 -9.81 -3.45
N LEU A 461 9.54 -9.94 -3.76
CA LEU A 461 10.58 -9.12 -3.12
C LEU A 461 10.43 -7.64 -3.47
N GLY A 462 10.05 -7.32 -4.71
CA GLY A 462 9.73 -5.96 -5.14
C GLY A 462 8.62 -5.31 -4.32
N MET A 463 7.52 -6.04 -4.08
CA MET A 463 6.41 -5.60 -3.22
C MET A 463 6.89 -5.27 -1.80
N LEU A 464 7.68 -6.17 -1.21
CA LEU A 464 8.25 -5.99 0.13
C LEU A 464 9.16 -4.75 0.20
N LEU A 465 10.07 -4.60 -0.76
CA LEU A 465 10.97 -3.45 -0.84
C LEU A 465 10.21 -2.13 -0.96
N GLY A 466 9.21 -2.09 -1.84
CA GLY A 466 8.33 -0.93 -2.03
C GLY A 466 7.60 -0.53 -0.76
N ARG A 467 6.91 -1.50 -0.15
CA ARG A 467 6.10 -1.28 1.06
C ARG A 467 6.93 -0.80 2.25
N LEU A 468 8.18 -1.23 2.33
CA LEU A 468 9.09 -0.90 3.43
C LEU A 468 9.98 0.31 3.14
N GLU A 469 9.66 1.14 2.14
CA GLU A 469 10.43 2.35 1.80
C GLU A 469 11.91 2.04 1.43
N ILE A 470 12.18 0.88 0.83
CA ILE A 470 13.44 0.40 0.19
C ILE A 470 14.69 0.46 1.07
N LEU A 471 15.09 1.65 1.51
CA LEU A 471 16.24 1.91 2.37
C LEU A 471 16.20 1.10 3.66
N THR A 472 15.02 0.87 4.25
CA THR A 472 14.91 0.09 5.49
C THR A 472 15.35 -1.37 5.29
N VAL A 473 15.08 -1.93 4.11
CA VAL A 473 15.47 -3.29 3.73
C VAL A 473 16.93 -3.32 3.28
N LEU A 474 17.36 -2.35 2.47
CA LEU A 474 18.75 -2.27 1.99
C LEU A 474 19.76 -2.15 3.14
N VAL A 475 19.39 -1.47 4.23
CA VAL A 475 20.24 -1.36 5.43
C VAL A 475 20.55 -2.73 6.04
N LEU A 476 19.65 -3.72 5.96
CA LEU A 476 19.90 -5.09 6.44
C LEU A 476 20.93 -5.84 5.60
N LEU A 477 21.09 -5.48 4.33
CA LEU A 477 22.09 -6.06 3.44
C LEU A 477 23.49 -5.49 3.70
N PHE A 478 23.59 -4.39 4.45
CA PHE A 478 24.86 -3.71 4.69
C PHE A 478 25.64 -4.37 5.84
N PRO A 479 26.91 -4.79 5.66
CA PRO A 479 27.65 -5.52 6.69
C PRO A 479 27.78 -4.78 8.04
N ALA A 480 27.85 -3.44 8.02
CA ALA A 480 27.96 -2.64 9.24
C ALA A 480 26.73 -2.76 10.15
N PHE A 481 25.56 -3.12 9.60
CA PHE A 481 24.34 -3.37 10.38
C PHE A 481 24.51 -4.54 11.37
N TRP A 482 25.30 -5.55 11.00
CA TRP A 482 25.46 -6.79 11.77
C TRP A 482 26.64 -6.76 12.75
N ARG A 483 27.61 -5.86 12.52
CA ARG A 483 28.85 -5.76 13.32
C ARG A 483 28.67 -5.14 14.69
N HIS A 484 27.71 -4.22 14.83
CA HIS A 484 27.47 -3.46 16.05
C HIS A 484 26.09 -3.77 16.58
#